data_AF-A0A2R2MKZ1-F1
#
_entry.id   AF-A0A2R2MKZ1-F1
#
_cell.length_a   1.000
_cell.length_b   1.000
_cell.length_c   1.000
_cell.angle_alpha   90.00
_cell.angle_beta   90.00
_cell.angle_gamma   90.00
#
_symmetry.space_group_name_H-M   'P 1'
#
loop_
_entity.id
_entity.type
_entity.pdbx_description
1 polymer ?
#
loop_
_entity_poly.entity_id
_entity_poly.type
_entity_poly.pdbx_seq_one_letter_code
_entity_poly.pdbx_strand_id
1 'polypeptide(L)'
;MAVSARLYVLLAAVIFYSSPNNGGLLGISKSIKESIESVKKCTAQRTAGLSGRSHADIVTAAKLWAPVVRLAMGEEWKPSSVDYFLQHVNLRGGSPTSVTPSTLPTCNKNCYLETKTPLSCASCREPDVFKGQDPASAPAYAIYEDKGSVVEITYWFFFPYNRGKRACVGFYFDNVCPCFKAWGHCLCPRLNGCVGGYSTFGNHVGDWEHVKIKFNNNKIYSIYLSIHGSDTTNKFGGEFLWNGSGFKKGDRVVQMTDCTHAQVYAAKGSHGMWPNTGNHVYKKLINGDKLKDLCSAGTAWKTADNLKVVKMAAKGQFTGKFSFLNFLGRWGNRERNCVPLIDQCVLSNGPRGPPK
;
A
#
# COMPACT_ATOMS: atom_id res chain seq x y z
N MET A 1 15.79 25.14 -34.99
CA MET A 1 15.87 23.67 -35.04
C MET A 1 14.69 23.10 -34.28
N ALA A 2 13.62 22.75 -34.99
CA ALA A 2 12.39 22.21 -34.42
C ALA A 2 12.46 20.68 -34.45
N VAL A 3 12.44 20.04 -33.27
CA VAL A 3 12.38 18.58 -33.17
C VAL A 3 10.91 18.16 -33.27
N SER A 4 10.61 17.49 -34.37
CA SER A 4 9.30 16.92 -34.71
C SER A 4 8.84 15.90 -33.66
N ALA A 5 7.71 16.17 -33.02
CA ALA A 5 7.00 15.19 -32.21
C ALA A 5 6.27 14.20 -33.13
N ARG A 6 6.81 13.00 -33.29
CA ARG A 6 6.14 11.89 -33.98
C ARG A 6 5.01 11.34 -33.11
N LEU A 7 3.77 11.65 -33.49
CA LEU A 7 2.56 11.08 -32.94
C LEU A 7 2.39 9.65 -33.50
N TYR A 8 2.69 8.62 -32.71
CA TYR A 8 2.36 7.24 -33.08
C TYR A 8 0.85 7.03 -32.89
N VAL A 9 0.10 7.12 -33.99
CA VAL A 9 -1.30 6.66 -34.04
C VAL A 9 -1.26 5.13 -34.12
N LEU A 10 -1.70 4.46 -33.07
CA LEU A 10 -1.96 3.02 -33.08
C LEU A 10 -3.09 2.74 -34.08
N LEU A 11 -2.75 2.10 -35.19
CA LEU A 11 -3.71 1.55 -36.14
C LEU A 11 -4.40 0.36 -35.45
N ALA A 12 -5.66 0.52 -35.03
CA ALA A 12 -6.49 -0.60 -34.63
C ALA A 12 -6.89 -1.38 -35.89
N ALA A 13 -6.25 -2.53 -36.13
CA ALA A 13 -6.67 -3.47 -37.16
C ALA A 13 -8.00 -4.10 -36.73
N VAL A 14 -9.11 -3.57 -37.24
CA VAL A 14 -10.44 -4.19 -37.12
C VAL A 14 -10.55 -5.23 -38.23
N ILE A 15 -10.51 -6.51 -37.86
CA ILE A 15 -10.75 -7.63 -38.79
C ILE A 15 -12.23 -7.59 -39.19
N PHE A 16 -12.48 -7.44 -40.49
CA PHE A 16 -13.82 -7.35 -41.07
C PHE A 16 -14.53 -8.72 -41.06
N TYR A 17 -15.65 -8.81 -40.36
CA TYR A 17 -16.77 -9.67 -40.78
C TYR A 17 -17.89 -8.73 -41.24
N SER A 18 -18.06 -8.64 -42.55
CA SER A 18 -19.11 -7.83 -43.18
C SER A 18 -20.48 -8.43 -42.90
N SER A 19 -21.29 -7.73 -42.09
CA SER A 19 -22.75 -7.89 -42.05
C SER A 19 -23.40 -6.59 -42.50
N PRO A 20 -24.32 -6.61 -43.48
CA PRO A 20 -24.86 -5.41 -44.09
C PRO A 20 -25.96 -4.83 -43.20
N ASN A 21 -25.59 -3.95 -42.27
CA ASN A 21 -26.53 -3.07 -41.60
C ASN A 21 -25.92 -1.66 -41.49
N ASN A 22 -26.58 -0.68 -42.11
CA ASN A 22 -26.19 0.74 -42.18
C ASN A 22 -26.06 1.46 -40.80
N GLY A 23 -26.23 0.74 -39.68
CA GLY A 23 -25.90 1.21 -38.33
C GLY A 23 -24.43 1.00 -37.91
N GLY A 24 -23.66 0.19 -38.65
CA GLY A 24 -22.27 -0.17 -38.29
C GLY A 24 -21.25 0.96 -38.43
N LEU A 25 -21.25 1.69 -39.55
CA LEU A 25 -20.27 2.75 -39.80
C LEU A 25 -20.41 3.96 -38.84
N LEU A 26 -21.65 4.34 -38.52
CA LEU A 26 -21.94 5.42 -37.56
C LEU A 26 -21.51 5.04 -36.14
N GLY A 27 -21.76 3.79 -35.72
CA GLY A 27 -21.28 3.27 -34.43
C GLY A 27 -19.75 3.23 -34.32
N ILE A 28 -19.07 2.80 -35.40
CA ILE A 28 -17.60 2.76 -35.46
C ILE A 28 -17.00 4.17 -35.42
N SER A 29 -17.55 5.13 -36.17
CA SER A 29 -17.06 6.52 -36.17
C SER A 29 -17.24 7.22 -34.80
N LYS A 30 -18.32 6.92 -34.08
CA LYS A 30 -18.57 7.42 -32.72
C LYS A 30 -17.57 6.82 -31.72
N SER A 31 -17.36 5.51 -31.76
CA SER A 31 -16.41 4.81 -30.88
C SER A 31 -14.95 5.26 -31.10
N ILE A 32 -14.56 5.53 -32.35
CA ILE A 32 -13.24 6.08 -32.67
C ILE A 32 -13.08 7.50 -32.12
N LYS A 33 -14.09 8.37 -32.26
CA LYS A 33 -14.07 9.74 -31.69
C LYS A 33 -13.91 9.71 -30.17
N GLU A 34 -14.68 8.87 -29.49
CA GLU A 34 -14.60 8.68 -28.03
C GLU A 34 -13.21 8.16 -27.61
N SER A 35 -12.63 7.24 -28.37
CA SER A 35 -11.27 6.72 -28.11
C SER A 35 -10.19 7.80 -28.30
N ILE A 36 -10.28 8.61 -29.36
CA ILE A 36 -9.35 9.73 -29.60
C ILE A 36 -9.45 10.76 -28.49
N GLU A 37 -10.66 11.10 -28.06
CA GLU A 37 -10.89 12.06 -26.98
C GLU A 37 -10.33 11.56 -25.65
N SER A 38 -10.53 10.27 -25.33
CA SER A 38 -9.93 9.62 -24.18
C SER A 38 -8.39 9.66 -24.20
N VAL A 39 -7.78 9.37 -25.36
CA VAL A 39 -6.31 9.44 -25.52
C VAL A 39 -5.80 10.87 -25.35
N LYS A 40 -6.49 11.87 -25.93
CA LYS A 40 -6.15 13.29 -25.76
C LYS A 40 -6.23 13.72 -24.30
N LYS A 41 -7.31 13.34 -23.61
CA LYS A 41 -7.49 13.59 -22.18
C LYS A 41 -6.37 12.98 -21.35
N CYS A 42 -6.06 11.70 -21.54
CA CYS A 42 -4.98 11.04 -20.82
C CYS A 42 -3.62 11.68 -21.10
N THR A 43 -3.36 12.08 -22.34
CA THR A 43 -2.10 12.74 -22.72
C THR A 43 -1.96 14.07 -21.98
N ALA A 44 -2.99 14.90 -21.99
CA ALA A 44 -3.01 16.18 -21.29
C ALA A 44 -2.78 16.01 -19.78
N GLN A 45 -3.49 15.06 -19.14
CA GLN A 45 -3.35 14.78 -17.70
C GLN A 45 -1.96 14.26 -17.33
N ARG A 46 -1.36 13.39 -18.14
CA ARG A 46 -0.02 12.84 -17.90
C ARG A 46 1.10 13.87 -18.01
N THR A 47 0.87 14.91 -18.80
CA THR A 47 1.78 16.06 -18.89
C THR A 47 1.49 17.13 -17.84
N ALA A 48 0.37 17.03 -17.11
CA ALA A 48 0.00 17.97 -16.07
C ALA A 48 0.94 17.82 -14.86
N GLY A 49 1.81 18.81 -14.73
CA GLY A 49 2.64 19.01 -13.55
C GLY A 49 1.90 19.75 -12.43
N LEU A 50 2.67 20.36 -11.54
CA LEU A 50 2.17 21.31 -10.56
C LEU A 50 1.91 22.64 -11.25
N SER A 51 0.67 23.15 -11.14
CA SER A 51 0.25 24.47 -11.64
C SER A 51 0.89 25.63 -10.86
N GLY A 52 1.33 25.35 -9.63
CA GLY A 52 1.97 26.29 -8.73
C GLY A 52 2.41 25.60 -7.43
N ARG A 53 2.81 26.40 -6.45
CA ARG A 53 3.27 25.94 -5.13
C ARG A 53 2.30 26.28 -3.99
N SER A 54 1.15 26.87 -4.31
CA SER A 54 0.14 27.13 -3.29
C SER A 54 -0.43 25.82 -2.74
N HIS A 55 -0.99 25.85 -1.53
CA HIS A 55 -1.65 24.67 -0.97
C HIS A 55 -2.74 24.12 -1.92
N ALA A 56 -3.51 25.01 -2.57
CA ALA A 56 -4.56 24.62 -3.51
C ALA A 56 -4.01 23.92 -4.77
N ASP A 57 -2.87 24.37 -5.30
CA ASP A 57 -2.20 23.73 -6.43
C ASP A 57 -1.76 22.31 -6.07
N ILE A 58 -1.12 22.16 -4.89
CA ILE A 58 -0.65 20.86 -4.42
C ILE A 58 -1.83 19.92 -4.14
N VAL A 59 -2.94 20.42 -3.57
CA VAL A 59 -4.15 19.63 -3.36
C VAL A 59 -4.71 19.11 -4.69
N THR A 60 -4.73 19.95 -5.72
CA THR A 60 -5.21 19.60 -7.05
C THR A 60 -4.36 18.48 -7.66
N ALA A 61 -3.04 18.64 -7.62
CA ALA A 61 -2.13 17.62 -8.11
C ALA A 61 -2.14 16.34 -7.27
N ALA A 62 -2.28 16.46 -5.95
CA ALA A 62 -2.38 15.31 -5.04
C ALA A 62 -3.60 14.47 -5.37
N LYS A 63 -4.75 15.09 -5.65
CA LYS A 63 -5.96 14.37 -6.07
C LYS A 63 -5.78 13.73 -7.45
N LEU A 64 -5.20 14.45 -8.41
CA LEU A 64 -4.98 13.94 -9.77
C LEU A 64 -4.07 12.71 -9.80
N TRP A 65 -3.05 12.69 -8.95
CA TRP A 65 -2.04 11.63 -8.90
C TRP A 65 -2.21 10.66 -7.73
N ALA A 66 -3.30 10.77 -6.96
CA ALA A 66 -3.55 9.89 -5.83
C ALA A 66 -3.61 8.43 -6.28
N PRO A 67 -2.97 7.49 -5.58
CA PRO A 67 -2.95 6.09 -5.99
C PRO A 67 -4.33 5.43 -5.81
N VAL A 68 -4.62 4.42 -6.62
CA VAL A 68 -5.68 3.45 -6.32
C VAL A 68 -5.02 2.27 -5.60
N VAL A 69 -5.46 1.99 -4.38
CA VAL A 69 -4.99 0.83 -3.63
C VAL A 69 -5.94 -0.34 -3.88
N ARG A 70 -5.44 -1.41 -4.49
CA ARG A 70 -6.17 -2.68 -4.63
C ARG A 70 -5.95 -3.52 -3.39
N LEU A 71 -7.01 -3.75 -2.63
CA LEU A 71 -6.99 -4.74 -1.56
C LEU A 71 -6.97 -6.15 -2.17
N ALA A 72 -6.36 -7.10 -1.47
CA ALA A 72 -6.37 -8.48 -1.91
C ALA A 72 -7.80 -9.05 -1.96
N MET A 73 -8.03 -10.05 -2.82
CA MET A 73 -9.29 -10.78 -2.86
C MET A 73 -9.57 -11.45 -1.51
N GLY A 74 -10.76 -11.18 -0.96
CA GLY A 74 -11.15 -11.61 0.37
C GLY A 74 -10.27 -11.03 1.48
N GLU A 75 -9.82 -9.78 1.32
CA GLU A 75 -9.19 -9.03 2.41
C GLU A 75 -10.19 -8.81 3.54
N GLU A 76 -9.80 -9.20 4.75
CA GLU A 76 -10.63 -9.08 5.96
C GLU A 76 -10.30 -7.81 6.73
N TRP A 77 -9.08 -7.28 6.58
CA TRP A 77 -8.55 -6.16 7.36
C TRP A 77 -8.54 -4.91 6.47
N LYS A 78 -9.65 -4.19 6.47
CA LYS A 78 -9.87 -3.05 5.57
C LYS A 78 -9.30 -1.76 6.18
N PRO A 79 -9.05 -0.71 5.36
CA PRO A 79 -8.59 0.56 5.90
C PRO A 79 -9.66 1.23 6.77
N SER A 80 -9.26 2.22 7.57
CA SER A 80 -10.19 3.08 8.31
C SER A 80 -9.67 4.50 8.44
N SER A 81 -10.53 5.41 8.91
CA SER A 81 -10.05 6.68 9.46
C SER A 81 -9.35 6.48 10.80
N VAL A 82 -8.51 7.45 11.16
CA VAL A 82 -7.95 7.59 12.51
C VAL A 82 -9.06 7.80 13.54
N ASP A 83 -10.06 8.65 13.24
CA ASP A 83 -11.21 8.91 14.10
C ASP A 83 -11.96 7.64 14.50
N TYR A 84 -12.23 6.76 13.53
CA TYR A 84 -12.86 5.46 13.77
C TYR A 84 -12.01 4.63 14.74
N PHE A 85 -10.72 4.48 14.46
CA PHE A 85 -9.83 3.67 15.28
C PHE A 85 -9.72 4.18 16.73
N LEU A 86 -9.61 5.51 16.91
CA LEU A 86 -9.50 6.12 18.24
C LEU A 86 -10.74 5.90 19.12
N GLN A 87 -11.92 5.64 18.54
CA GLN A 87 -13.12 5.26 19.30
C GLN A 87 -12.99 3.88 19.95
N HIS A 88 -12.09 3.02 19.46
CA HIS A 88 -11.95 1.63 19.89
C HIS A 88 -10.66 1.34 20.69
N VAL A 89 -9.87 2.37 20.99
CA VAL A 89 -8.62 2.25 21.76
C VAL A 89 -8.59 3.20 22.94
N ASN A 90 -7.72 2.89 23.89
CA ASN A 90 -7.37 3.72 25.03
C ASN A 90 -5.87 4.00 24.99
N LEU A 91 -5.49 5.23 25.32
CA LEU A 91 -4.10 5.56 25.58
C LEU A 91 -3.64 4.89 26.88
N ARG A 92 -2.51 4.18 26.81
CA ARG A 92 -1.79 3.62 27.95
C ARG A 92 -0.38 4.19 27.99
N GLY A 93 0.12 4.46 29.20
CA GLY A 93 1.42 5.10 29.41
C GLY A 93 1.42 6.63 29.28
N GLY A 94 0.25 7.25 29.08
CA GLY A 94 0.04 8.69 29.02
C GLY A 94 -1.34 9.09 29.52
N SER A 95 -1.69 10.37 29.42
CA SER A 95 -2.99 10.93 29.84
C SER A 95 -3.51 11.93 28.80
N PRO A 96 -4.83 12.00 28.53
CA PRO A 96 -5.91 11.19 29.12
C PRO A 96 -6.03 9.78 28.54
N THR A 97 -6.77 8.88 29.21
CA THR A 97 -7.00 7.51 28.70
C THR A 97 -7.84 7.49 27.42
N SER A 98 -8.94 8.24 27.38
CA SER A 98 -9.78 8.39 26.19
C SER A 98 -9.25 9.52 25.33
N VAL A 99 -9.00 9.24 24.06
CA VAL A 99 -8.37 10.19 23.13
C VAL A 99 -9.19 10.34 21.85
N THR A 100 -9.08 11.51 21.23
CA THR A 100 -9.59 11.84 19.89
C THR A 100 -8.41 12.32 19.05
N PRO A 101 -8.57 12.53 17.73
CA PRO A 101 -7.46 13.02 16.91
C PRO A 101 -6.86 14.33 17.42
N SER A 102 -7.67 15.19 18.08
CA SER A 102 -7.24 16.48 18.63
C SER A 102 -6.75 16.44 20.07
N THR A 103 -6.97 15.35 20.80
CA THR A 103 -6.54 15.22 22.21
C THR A 103 -5.41 14.21 22.41
N LEU A 104 -4.87 13.64 21.33
CA LEU A 104 -3.68 12.79 21.41
C LEU A 104 -2.51 13.59 22.01
N PRO A 105 -1.99 13.20 23.18
CA PRO A 105 -0.94 13.95 23.84
C PRO A 105 0.41 13.69 23.17
N THR A 106 1.32 14.66 23.30
CA THR A 106 2.73 14.42 23.03
C THR A 106 3.27 13.47 24.11
N CYS A 107 3.47 12.21 23.74
CA CYS A 107 4.10 11.19 24.58
C CYS A 107 5.32 10.58 23.87
N ASN A 108 6.03 9.65 24.50
CA ASN A 108 7.15 8.95 23.90
C ASN A 108 6.77 7.55 23.39
N LYS A 109 7.78 6.79 22.95
CA LYS A 109 7.64 5.42 22.41
C LYS A 109 7.04 4.39 23.38
N ASN A 110 6.84 4.73 24.65
CA ASN A 110 6.26 3.88 25.68
C ASN A 110 4.74 4.10 25.85
N CYS A 111 4.15 5.05 25.11
CA CYS A 111 2.71 5.19 25.00
C CYS A 111 2.13 4.28 23.93
N TYR A 112 0.98 3.67 24.21
CA TYR A 112 0.30 2.72 23.35
C TYR A 112 -1.18 3.07 23.22
N LEU A 113 -1.70 2.99 21.99
CA LEU A 113 -3.14 3.00 21.72
C LEU A 113 -3.67 1.57 21.75
N GLU A 114 -3.91 1.05 22.96
CA GLU A 114 -4.35 -0.34 23.17
C GLU A 114 -5.86 -0.48 22.95
N THR A 115 -6.30 -1.56 22.30
CA THR A 115 -7.73 -1.86 22.13
C THR A 115 -8.50 -1.81 23.46
N LYS A 116 -9.70 -1.20 23.44
CA LYS A 116 -10.62 -1.18 24.60
C LYS A 116 -11.04 -2.60 24.98
N THR A 117 -11.35 -3.42 23.98
CA THR A 117 -11.59 -4.86 24.15
C THR A 117 -10.24 -5.58 24.18
N PRO A 118 -9.91 -6.32 25.26
CA PRO A 118 -8.68 -7.09 25.34
C PRO A 118 -8.58 -8.16 24.26
N LEU A 119 -7.36 -8.42 23.80
CA LEU A 119 -7.09 -9.48 22.83
C LEU A 119 -7.02 -10.84 23.53
N SER A 120 -7.98 -11.73 23.22
CA SER A 120 -8.05 -13.13 23.68
C SER A 120 -6.75 -13.90 23.45
N CYS A 121 -6.11 -13.72 22.28
CA CYS A 121 -4.80 -14.28 21.97
C CYS A 121 -3.98 -13.39 21.01
N ALA A 122 -2.68 -13.65 20.89
CA ALA A 122 -1.75 -12.79 20.15
C ALA A 122 -1.98 -12.77 18.62
N SER A 123 -2.67 -13.79 18.08
CA SER A 123 -3.01 -13.90 16.65
C SER A 123 -4.52 -13.99 16.39
N CYS A 124 -5.30 -13.62 17.40
CA CYS A 124 -6.75 -13.64 17.33
C CYS A 124 -7.27 -12.52 16.42
N ARG A 125 -8.47 -12.73 15.88
CA ARG A 125 -9.03 -11.98 14.75
C ARG A 125 -10.05 -10.92 15.18
N GLU A 126 -10.21 -10.77 16.48
CA GLU A 126 -11.08 -9.86 17.21
C GLU A 126 -10.24 -8.83 18.00
N PRO A 127 -10.78 -7.63 18.30
CA PRO A 127 -12.17 -7.18 18.16
C PRO A 127 -12.55 -6.65 16.76
N ASP A 128 -13.84 -6.36 16.56
CA ASP A 128 -14.43 -5.92 15.27
C ASP A 128 -13.74 -4.72 14.62
N VAL A 129 -13.10 -3.85 15.42
CA VAL A 129 -12.30 -2.73 14.89
C VAL A 129 -11.26 -3.18 13.87
N PHE A 130 -10.75 -4.42 13.99
CA PHE A 130 -9.76 -4.97 13.07
C PHE A 130 -10.28 -5.07 11.64
N LYS A 131 -11.60 -5.21 11.46
CA LYS A 131 -12.21 -5.31 10.13
C LYS A 131 -12.18 -4.00 9.36
N GLY A 132 -11.96 -2.88 10.06
CA GLY A 132 -11.91 -1.54 9.46
C GLY A 132 -13.25 -1.08 8.91
N GLN A 133 -13.19 -0.12 8.00
CA GLN A 133 -14.36 0.49 7.38
C GLN A 133 -14.47 0.05 5.91
N ASP A 134 -15.60 0.39 5.28
CA ASP A 134 -15.68 0.33 3.83
C ASP A 134 -14.56 1.20 3.21
N PRO A 135 -13.76 0.68 2.26
CA PRO A 135 -12.72 1.46 1.61
C PRO A 135 -13.23 2.78 1.00
N ALA A 136 -14.48 2.83 0.51
CA ALA A 136 -15.06 4.07 0.00
C ALA A 136 -15.26 5.15 1.08
N SER A 137 -15.40 4.75 2.35
CA SER A 137 -15.53 5.67 3.49
C SER A 137 -14.20 6.01 4.14
N ALA A 138 -13.18 5.16 4.01
CA ALA A 138 -11.88 5.36 4.63
C ALA A 138 -11.05 6.46 3.92
N PRO A 139 -10.50 7.45 4.65
CA PRO A 139 -9.67 8.48 4.07
C PRO A 139 -8.23 8.00 3.84
N ALA A 140 -7.58 8.56 2.82
CA ALA A 140 -6.12 8.57 2.74
C ALA A 140 -5.58 9.93 3.18
N TYR A 141 -4.37 9.94 3.74
CA TYR A 141 -3.74 11.16 4.27
C TYR A 141 -2.51 11.51 3.43
N ALA A 142 -2.58 12.61 2.66
CA ALA A 142 -1.46 13.12 1.89
C ALA A 142 -0.71 14.20 2.68
N ILE A 143 0.55 13.94 3.00
CA ILE A 143 1.45 14.91 3.63
C ILE A 143 2.47 15.33 2.58
N TYR A 144 2.53 16.63 2.27
CA TYR A 144 3.47 17.14 1.27
C TYR A 144 4.57 18.01 1.86
N GLU A 145 5.75 17.92 1.26
CA GLU A 145 6.93 18.72 1.56
C GLU A 145 7.36 19.45 0.28
N ASP A 146 7.56 20.77 0.38
CA ASP A 146 8.17 21.56 -0.68
C ASP A 146 9.64 21.80 -0.33
N LYS A 147 10.53 21.23 -1.15
CA LYS A 147 11.99 21.25 -1.01
C LYS A 147 12.63 22.05 -2.14
N GLY A 148 11.91 23.03 -2.70
CA GLY A 148 12.39 23.90 -3.78
C GLY A 148 12.13 23.30 -5.15
N SER A 149 13.14 22.67 -5.76
CA SER A 149 12.97 22.00 -7.07
C SER A 149 12.10 20.74 -6.96
N VAL A 150 12.11 20.10 -5.79
CA VAL A 150 11.35 18.86 -5.51
C VAL A 150 10.16 19.14 -4.60
N VAL A 151 8.98 18.67 -5.00
CA VAL A 151 7.84 18.50 -4.08
C VAL A 151 7.58 17.01 -3.91
N GLU A 152 7.52 16.57 -2.66
CA GLU A 152 7.16 15.20 -2.31
C GLU A 152 5.77 15.17 -1.71
N ILE A 153 4.94 14.22 -2.12
CA ILE A 153 3.63 13.96 -1.54
C ILE A 153 3.61 12.51 -1.07
N THR A 154 3.57 12.30 0.24
CA THR A 154 3.46 10.97 0.84
C THR A 154 2.01 10.68 1.17
N TYR A 155 1.44 9.66 0.53
CA TYR A 155 0.09 9.16 0.77
C TYR A 155 0.17 8.05 1.80
N TRP A 156 -0.41 8.30 2.96
CA TRP A 156 -0.49 7.38 4.08
C TRP A 156 -1.85 6.69 4.12
N PHE A 157 -1.80 5.41 4.41
CA PHE A 157 -2.94 4.50 4.51
C PHE A 157 -2.95 3.89 5.89
N PHE A 158 -4.10 3.97 6.56
CA PHE A 158 -4.26 3.41 7.90
C PHE A 158 -5.16 2.19 7.87
N PHE A 159 -4.68 1.11 8.47
CA PHE A 159 -5.44 -0.11 8.72
C PHE A 159 -5.50 -0.34 10.24
N PRO A 160 -6.66 -0.62 10.83
CA PRO A 160 -6.76 -0.89 12.27
C PRO A 160 -6.01 -2.13 12.74
N TYR A 161 -5.66 -3.04 11.84
CA TYR A 161 -5.00 -4.29 12.18
C TYR A 161 -4.22 -4.84 11.00
N ASN A 162 -3.09 -5.46 11.32
CA ASN A 162 -2.25 -6.23 10.41
C ASN A 162 -2.09 -7.64 11.00
N ARG A 163 -2.41 -8.65 10.20
CA ARG A 163 -2.33 -10.08 10.56
C ARG A 163 -0.94 -10.68 10.34
N GLY A 164 0.05 -9.90 9.94
CA GLY A 164 1.42 -10.37 9.74
C GLY A 164 1.54 -11.53 8.75
N LYS A 165 2.38 -12.51 9.09
CA LYS A 165 2.73 -13.65 8.23
C LYS A 165 2.69 -14.98 8.92
N ARG A 166 1.97 -15.91 8.29
CA ARG A 166 2.05 -17.32 8.66
C ARG A 166 3.40 -17.88 8.25
N ALA A 167 4.15 -18.41 9.21
CA ALA A 167 5.45 -19.03 9.02
C ALA A 167 5.57 -20.29 9.87
N CYS A 168 6.39 -21.23 9.41
CA CYS A 168 6.77 -22.43 10.13
C CYS A 168 7.63 -22.06 11.35
N VAL A 169 7.31 -22.62 12.52
CA VAL A 169 8.08 -22.39 13.75
C VAL A 169 9.29 -23.32 13.84
N GLY A 170 9.14 -24.59 13.45
CA GLY A 170 10.25 -25.55 13.40
C GLY A 170 10.85 -25.64 11.99
N PHE A 171 11.13 -26.84 11.49
CA PHE A 171 11.77 -27.03 10.18
C PHE A 171 10.75 -27.15 9.05
N TYR A 172 10.96 -26.38 7.99
CA TYR A 172 10.14 -26.45 6.79
C TYR A 172 10.84 -27.25 5.70
N PHE A 173 10.15 -28.27 5.19
CA PHE A 173 10.61 -29.09 4.08
C PHE A 173 9.80 -28.71 2.83
N ASP A 174 10.51 -28.28 1.79
CA ASP A 174 9.96 -27.99 0.46
C ASP A 174 10.48 -29.05 -0.51
N ASN A 175 9.66 -30.07 -0.78
CA ASN A 175 9.96 -31.10 -1.74
C ASN A 175 11.28 -31.86 -1.48
N VAL A 176 11.62 -32.10 -0.20
CA VAL A 176 12.88 -32.75 0.19
C VAL A 176 12.80 -34.26 0.03
N CYS A 177 13.80 -34.88 -0.59
CA CYS A 177 13.92 -36.33 -0.68
C CYS A 177 14.70 -36.85 0.52
N PRO A 178 14.08 -37.56 1.49
CA PRO A 178 14.79 -38.04 2.67
C PRO A 178 15.61 -39.32 2.40
N CYS A 179 15.48 -39.93 1.22
CA CYS A 179 16.15 -41.17 0.85
C CYS A 179 17.06 -40.98 -0.38
N PHE A 180 17.62 -42.10 -0.84
CA PHE A 180 18.42 -42.15 -2.05
C PHE A 180 17.62 -41.71 -3.29
N LYS A 181 18.28 -40.91 -4.14
CA LYS A 181 17.76 -40.56 -5.47
C LYS A 181 18.34 -41.53 -6.49
N ALA A 182 17.50 -42.26 -7.21
CA ALA A 182 17.91 -43.02 -8.38
C ALA A 182 17.44 -42.30 -9.64
N TRP A 183 18.33 -42.08 -10.60
CA TRP A 183 18.02 -41.44 -11.88
C TRP A 183 17.36 -40.05 -11.75
N GLY A 184 17.73 -39.30 -10.70
CA GLY A 184 17.13 -37.98 -10.41
C GLY A 184 15.76 -38.04 -9.70
N HIS A 185 15.16 -39.22 -9.56
CA HIS A 185 13.88 -39.42 -8.88
C HIS A 185 14.09 -39.84 -7.42
N CYS A 186 13.22 -39.34 -6.53
CA CYS A 186 13.22 -39.77 -5.14
C CYS A 186 12.50 -41.10 -5.04
N LEU A 187 13.15 -42.11 -4.47
CA LEU A 187 12.58 -43.46 -4.33
C LEU A 187 11.58 -43.60 -3.18
N CYS A 188 11.33 -42.54 -2.43
CA CYS A 188 10.43 -42.49 -1.29
C CYS A 188 9.55 -41.23 -1.33
N PRO A 189 8.46 -41.18 -0.56
CA PRO A 189 7.65 -39.97 -0.41
C PRO A 189 8.51 -38.79 0.03
N ARG A 190 8.27 -37.64 -0.61
CA ARG A 190 9.02 -36.42 -0.33
C ARG A 190 8.46 -35.74 0.90
N LEU A 191 9.36 -35.24 1.74
CA LEU A 191 8.98 -34.45 2.91
C LEU A 191 8.52 -33.07 2.43
N ASN A 192 7.29 -32.74 2.81
CA ASN A 192 6.65 -31.47 2.54
C ASN A 192 5.97 -30.95 3.81
N GLY A 193 6.10 -29.65 4.07
CA GLY A 193 5.40 -28.98 5.16
C GLY A 193 6.28 -28.63 6.35
N CYS A 194 5.63 -28.25 7.44
CA CYS A 194 6.28 -27.72 8.63
C CYS A 194 6.27 -28.72 9.78
N VAL A 195 7.46 -29.11 10.23
CA VAL A 195 7.66 -29.80 11.50
C VAL A 195 7.69 -28.74 12.60
N GLY A 196 6.93 -28.94 13.68
CA GLY A 196 6.80 -27.96 14.78
C GLY A 196 5.63 -26.97 14.63
N GLY A 197 4.84 -27.09 13.55
CA GLY A 197 3.60 -26.32 13.37
C GLY A 197 3.78 -24.89 12.88
N TYR A 198 2.67 -24.29 12.47
CA TYR A 198 2.64 -22.92 11.97
C TYR A 198 2.19 -21.94 13.03
N SER A 199 2.83 -20.77 13.05
CA SER A 199 2.36 -19.59 13.77
C SER A 199 2.22 -18.43 12.80
N THR A 200 1.61 -17.33 13.25
CA THR A 200 1.50 -16.09 12.49
C THR A 200 2.26 -15.00 13.23
N PHE A 201 3.34 -14.49 12.65
CA PHE A 201 4.23 -13.52 13.27
C PHE A 201 4.04 -12.13 12.68
N GLY A 202 4.35 -11.10 13.47
CA GLY A 202 4.24 -9.72 13.03
C GLY A 202 2.81 -9.20 13.00
N ASN A 203 1.85 -9.84 13.68
CA ASN A 203 0.52 -9.24 13.85
C ASN A 203 0.68 -7.93 14.63
N HIS A 204 -0.07 -6.90 14.31
CA HIS A 204 -0.07 -5.67 15.11
C HIS A 204 -1.40 -4.95 14.95
N VAL A 205 -1.88 -4.39 16.06
CA VAL A 205 -2.99 -3.44 16.05
C VAL A 205 -2.45 -2.12 15.52
N GLY A 206 -3.23 -1.44 14.68
CA GLY A 206 -2.88 -0.24 13.93
C GLY A 206 -1.76 -0.49 12.93
N ASP A 207 -1.87 0.01 11.72
CA ASP A 207 -0.88 -0.22 10.67
C ASP A 207 -0.87 0.97 9.71
N TRP A 208 0.33 1.49 9.46
CA TRP A 208 0.57 2.68 8.66
C TRP A 208 1.45 2.31 7.47
N GLU A 209 0.82 2.26 6.31
CA GLU A 209 1.47 2.03 5.03
C GLU A 209 1.54 3.32 4.23
N HIS A 210 2.48 3.40 3.28
CA HIS A 210 2.55 4.59 2.44
C HIS A 210 3.14 4.33 1.06
N VAL A 211 2.78 5.23 0.14
CA VAL A 211 3.51 5.47 -1.10
C VAL A 211 3.86 6.95 -1.20
N LYS A 212 4.91 7.30 -1.92
CA LYS A 212 5.32 8.70 -2.09
C LYS A 212 5.44 9.04 -3.55
N ILE A 213 4.84 10.14 -3.97
CA ILE A 213 5.02 10.70 -5.31
C ILE A 213 5.98 11.88 -5.21
N LYS A 214 6.89 12.01 -6.18
CA LYS A 214 7.76 13.17 -6.32
C LYS A 214 7.46 13.91 -7.61
N PHE A 215 7.47 15.23 -7.50
CA PHE A 215 7.53 16.16 -8.61
C PHE A 215 8.91 16.81 -8.61
N ASN A 216 9.56 16.86 -9.77
CA ASN A 216 10.82 17.56 -9.98
C ASN A 216 10.62 18.67 -11.01
N ASN A 217 10.97 19.91 -10.65
CA ASN A 217 10.72 21.11 -11.46
C ASN A 217 9.29 21.16 -12.00
N ASN A 218 8.34 21.00 -11.06
CA ASN A 218 6.90 20.92 -11.29
C ASN A 218 6.42 19.73 -12.13
N LYS A 219 7.28 18.84 -12.65
CA LYS A 219 6.85 17.68 -13.45
C LYS A 219 6.79 16.43 -12.60
N ILE A 220 5.81 15.56 -12.87
CA ILE A 220 5.75 14.24 -12.25
C ILE A 220 7.07 13.49 -12.54
N TYR A 221 7.67 12.91 -11.50
CA TYR A 221 9.02 12.37 -11.58
C TYR A 221 9.08 10.90 -11.17
N SER A 222 8.57 10.55 -10.00
CA SER A 222 8.65 9.19 -9.49
C SER A 222 7.53 8.83 -8.51
N ILE A 223 7.32 7.53 -8.33
CA ILE A 223 6.59 6.96 -7.21
C ILE A 223 7.51 6.04 -6.42
N TYR A 224 7.46 6.11 -5.10
CA TYR A 224 8.15 5.23 -4.19
C TYR A 224 7.14 4.32 -3.50
N LEU A 225 7.36 3.01 -3.57
CA LEU A 225 6.54 2.00 -2.91
C LEU A 225 7.22 1.50 -1.64
N SER A 226 6.57 1.66 -0.48
CA SER A 226 7.07 1.18 0.80
C SER A 226 6.69 -0.29 1.02
N ILE A 227 7.69 -1.15 1.15
CA ILE A 227 7.50 -2.60 1.29
C ILE A 227 8.49 -3.14 2.33
N HIS A 228 8.02 -3.50 3.54
CA HIS A 228 8.72 -4.21 4.64
C HIS A 228 10.16 -3.78 5.01
N GLY A 229 10.71 -2.69 4.45
CA GLY A 229 11.99 -2.07 4.82
C GLY A 229 13.22 -2.99 4.80
N SER A 230 13.45 -3.78 3.75
CA SER A 230 14.62 -4.69 3.64
C SER A 230 15.33 -4.59 2.29
N ASP A 231 16.61 -4.99 2.21
CA ASP A 231 17.36 -5.03 0.95
C ASP A 231 16.70 -5.91 -0.12
N THR A 232 16.04 -6.98 0.30
CA THR A 232 15.30 -7.85 -0.61
C THR A 232 14.07 -7.13 -1.17
N THR A 233 13.30 -6.45 -0.31
CA THR A 233 12.13 -5.69 -0.77
C THR A 233 12.50 -4.45 -1.56
N ASN A 234 13.67 -3.85 -1.34
CA ASN A 234 14.19 -2.75 -2.14
C ASN A 234 14.41 -3.14 -3.62
N LYS A 235 14.52 -4.44 -3.95
CA LYS A 235 14.56 -4.93 -5.34
C LYS A 235 13.19 -4.86 -6.03
N PHE A 236 12.11 -4.93 -5.26
CA PHE A 236 10.73 -4.99 -5.77
C PHE A 236 9.97 -3.67 -5.60
N GLY A 237 10.14 -3.01 -4.45
CA GLY A 237 9.59 -1.69 -4.15
C GLY A 237 10.59 -0.59 -4.42
N GLY A 238 10.58 0.46 -3.61
CA GLY A 238 11.45 1.62 -3.78
C GLY A 238 10.98 2.54 -4.90
N GLU A 239 11.89 3.32 -5.47
CA GLU A 239 11.56 4.36 -6.46
C GLU A 239 11.40 3.81 -7.88
N PHE A 240 10.28 4.15 -8.51
CA PHE A 240 9.95 3.91 -9.91
C PHE A 240 9.86 5.26 -10.63
N LEU A 241 10.57 5.40 -11.75
CA LEU A 241 10.65 6.64 -12.51
C LEU A 241 9.50 6.75 -13.52
N TRP A 242 8.98 7.96 -13.67
CA TRP A 242 7.98 8.28 -14.68
C TRP A 242 8.60 8.28 -16.07
N ASN A 243 7.98 7.55 -17.01
CA ASN A 243 8.47 7.46 -18.39
C ASN A 243 7.55 8.16 -19.43
N GLY A 244 6.61 8.99 -18.97
CA GLY A 244 5.59 9.62 -19.82
C GLY A 244 4.25 8.87 -19.89
N SER A 245 4.23 7.59 -19.51
CA SER A 245 3.02 6.74 -19.58
C SER A 245 2.69 5.99 -18.29
N GLY A 246 3.71 5.66 -17.49
CA GLY A 246 3.59 4.94 -16.23
C GLY A 246 4.91 5.02 -15.46
N PHE A 247 4.91 4.46 -14.24
CA PHE A 247 6.12 4.38 -13.42
C PHE A 247 6.83 3.04 -13.64
N LYS A 248 8.15 3.07 -13.82
CA LYS A 248 8.97 1.89 -14.10
C LYS A 248 10.22 1.77 -13.22
N LYS A 249 10.62 0.53 -12.95
CA LYS A 249 11.88 0.16 -12.30
C LYS A 249 12.41 -1.15 -12.90
N GLY A 250 13.42 -1.03 -13.77
CA GLY A 250 13.80 -2.14 -14.65
C GLY A 250 12.60 -2.60 -15.47
N ASP A 251 12.34 -3.91 -15.51
CA ASP A 251 11.21 -4.50 -16.22
C ASP A 251 9.86 -4.38 -15.48
N ARG A 252 9.85 -3.86 -14.24
CA ARG A 252 8.64 -3.71 -13.44
C ARG A 252 7.93 -2.42 -13.80
N VAL A 253 6.60 -2.50 -13.88
CA VAL A 253 5.72 -1.38 -14.21
C VAL A 253 4.62 -1.28 -13.17
N VAL A 254 4.36 -0.06 -12.68
CA VAL A 254 3.15 0.23 -11.91
C VAL A 254 2.04 0.54 -12.91
N GLN A 255 0.95 -0.21 -12.83
CA GLN A 255 -0.21 0.01 -13.68
C GLN A 255 -0.85 1.37 -13.38
N MET A 256 -1.43 2.01 -14.39
CA MET A 256 -2.12 3.28 -14.25
C MET A 256 -3.61 3.09 -14.53
N THR A 257 -4.47 3.63 -13.67
CA THR A 257 -5.92 3.74 -13.88
C THR A 257 -6.29 5.21 -14.09
N ASP A 258 -7.35 5.47 -14.85
CA ASP A 258 -7.84 6.83 -15.08
C ASP A 258 -6.72 7.82 -15.47
N CYS A 259 -5.81 7.35 -16.34
CA CYS A 259 -4.64 8.04 -16.88
C CYS A 259 -3.48 8.33 -15.90
N THR A 260 -3.75 8.77 -14.66
CA THR A 260 -2.77 9.32 -13.70
C THR A 260 -2.73 8.62 -12.36
N HIS A 261 -3.68 7.75 -12.04
CA HIS A 261 -3.73 7.09 -10.74
C HIS A 261 -2.90 5.80 -10.77
N ALA A 262 -1.81 5.77 -10.01
CA ALA A 262 -1.01 4.56 -9.87
C ALA A 262 -1.80 3.47 -9.14
N GLN A 263 -1.97 2.31 -9.75
CA GLN A 263 -2.60 1.15 -9.14
C GLN A 263 -1.54 0.34 -8.39
N VAL A 264 -1.63 0.36 -7.06
CA VAL A 264 -0.77 -0.40 -6.15
C VAL A 264 -1.59 -1.46 -5.44
N TYR A 265 -0.94 -2.52 -4.94
CA TYR A 265 -1.61 -3.68 -4.37
C TYR A 265 -1.21 -3.87 -2.92
N ALA A 266 -2.16 -3.75 -2.01
CA ALA A 266 -1.94 -4.05 -0.59
C ALA A 266 -1.85 -5.58 -0.42
N ALA A 267 -0.77 -6.04 0.22
CA ALA A 267 -0.58 -7.46 0.51
C ALA A 267 -1.64 -7.99 1.47
N LYS A 268 -2.16 -9.20 1.19
CA LYS A 268 -3.21 -9.81 1.99
C LYS A 268 -2.82 -9.90 3.47
N GLY A 269 -3.55 -9.18 4.31
CA GLY A 269 -3.41 -9.09 5.75
C GLY A 269 -2.14 -8.47 6.29
N SER A 270 -1.18 -8.04 5.47
CA SER A 270 -0.02 -7.28 5.96
C SER A 270 0.20 -5.93 5.30
N HIS A 271 -0.64 -5.60 4.32
CA HIS A 271 -0.79 -4.30 3.68
C HIS A 271 0.40 -3.66 2.97
N GLY A 272 1.61 -4.24 3.02
CA GLY A 272 2.74 -3.79 2.21
C GLY A 272 2.35 -3.50 0.75
N MET A 273 2.86 -2.40 0.19
CA MET A 273 2.35 -1.81 -1.06
C MET A 273 3.15 -2.27 -2.28
N TRP A 274 2.60 -3.22 -3.05
CA TRP A 274 3.28 -3.84 -4.18
C TRP A 274 2.90 -3.23 -5.53
N PRO A 275 3.81 -3.25 -6.53
CA PRO A 275 3.51 -2.76 -7.88
C PRO A 275 2.63 -3.72 -8.70
N ASN A 276 2.53 -5.00 -8.32
CA ASN A 276 1.81 -6.02 -9.07
C ASN A 276 1.21 -7.13 -8.19
N THR A 277 0.31 -7.92 -8.78
CA THR A 277 -0.30 -9.11 -8.16
C THR A 277 0.68 -10.29 -8.10
N GLY A 278 0.32 -11.32 -7.34
CA GLY A 278 1.07 -12.57 -7.23
C GLY A 278 1.68 -12.80 -5.85
N ASN A 279 2.50 -13.84 -5.76
CA ASN A 279 3.28 -14.16 -4.57
C ASN A 279 4.62 -13.43 -4.61
N HIS A 280 4.93 -12.71 -3.54
CA HIS A 280 6.16 -11.96 -3.40
C HIS A 280 6.95 -12.45 -2.20
N VAL A 281 7.95 -13.29 -2.44
CA VAL A 281 8.85 -13.77 -1.37
C VAL A 281 9.84 -12.66 -1.05
N TYR A 282 9.85 -12.20 0.20
CA TYR A 282 10.69 -11.09 0.61
C TYR A 282 11.72 -11.44 1.69
N LYS A 283 11.57 -12.57 2.38
CA LYS A 283 12.58 -13.07 3.32
C LYS A 283 12.61 -14.60 3.28
N LYS A 284 13.81 -15.17 3.17
CA LYS A 284 14.05 -16.60 3.43
C LYS A 284 14.42 -16.75 4.89
N LEU A 285 13.84 -17.73 5.57
CA LEU A 285 14.12 -18.05 6.96
C LEU A 285 15.14 -19.18 7.04
N ILE A 286 15.92 -19.21 8.13
CA ILE A 286 16.98 -20.20 8.37
C ILE A 286 16.44 -21.64 8.47
N ASN A 287 15.16 -21.78 8.79
CA ASN A 287 14.48 -23.07 8.92
C ASN A 287 13.92 -23.62 7.61
N GLY A 288 14.26 -23.00 6.46
CA GLY A 288 13.84 -23.41 5.13
C GLY A 288 12.55 -22.74 4.63
N ASP A 289 11.78 -22.09 5.50
CA ASP A 289 10.53 -21.42 5.12
C ASP A 289 10.78 -20.02 4.51
N LYS A 290 9.73 -19.41 3.96
CA LYS A 290 9.78 -18.12 3.26
C LYS A 290 8.64 -17.22 3.75
N LEU A 291 8.96 -15.98 4.11
CA LEU A 291 7.95 -14.94 4.27
C LEU A 291 7.55 -14.42 2.89
N LYS A 292 6.25 -14.48 2.60
CA LYS A 292 5.67 -14.07 1.33
C LYS A 292 4.45 -13.19 1.51
N ASP A 293 4.35 -12.18 0.65
CA ASP A 293 3.13 -11.42 0.43
C ASP A 293 2.32 -12.03 -0.71
N LEU A 294 0.99 -11.95 -0.58
CA LEU A 294 0.07 -12.30 -1.65
C LEU A 294 -0.73 -11.06 -2.03
N CYS A 295 -0.59 -10.63 -3.27
CA CYS A 295 -1.31 -9.49 -3.83
C CYS A 295 -2.28 -9.96 -4.90
N SER A 296 -3.48 -9.38 -4.94
CA SER A 296 -4.49 -9.66 -5.98
C SER A 296 -5.34 -8.41 -6.23
N ALA A 297 -6.03 -8.37 -7.36
CA ALA A 297 -6.86 -7.24 -7.78
C ALA A 297 -8.28 -7.32 -7.19
N GLY A 298 -8.40 -7.31 -5.87
CA GLY A 298 -9.70 -7.24 -5.19
C GLY A 298 -10.29 -5.83 -5.20
N THR A 299 -10.96 -5.47 -4.10
CA THR A 299 -11.65 -4.18 -3.94
C THR A 299 -10.71 -3.01 -4.22
N ALA A 300 -11.14 -2.10 -5.09
CA ALA A 300 -10.41 -0.86 -5.37
C ALA A 300 -10.76 0.19 -4.33
N TRP A 301 -9.75 0.69 -3.63
CA TRP A 301 -9.83 1.87 -2.80
C TRP A 301 -9.34 3.08 -3.60
N LYS A 302 -10.29 3.90 -4.07
CA LYS A 302 -10.01 5.13 -4.81
C LYS A 302 -9.67 6.25 -3.83
N THR A 303 -8.40 6.37 -3.50
CA THR A 303 -7.96 7.26 -2.40
C THR A 303 -8.19 8.75 -2.70
N ALA A 304 -8.31 9.13 -3.98
CA ALA A 304 -8.67 10.48 -4.42
C ALA A 304 -10.04 10.95 -3.89
N ASP A 305 -11.00 10.03 -3.77
CA ASP A 305 -12.39 10.34 -3.44
C ASP A 305 -12.53 10.84 -1.98
N ASN A 306 -11.62 10.42 -1.10
CA ASN A 306 -11.56 10.87 0.30
C ASN A 306 -10.11 11.19 0.73
N LEU A 307 -9.45 12.09 0.00
CA LEU A 307 -8.09 12.51 0.31
C LEU A 307 -8.05 13.69 1.29
N LYS A 308 -7.28 13.56 2.39
CA LYS A 308 -6.99 14.64 3.34
C LYS A 308 -5.55 15.11 3.13
N VAL A 309 -5.37 16.33 2.64
CA VAL A 309 -4.04 16.88 2.31
C VAL A 309 -3.59 17.90 3.35
N VAL A 310 -2.33 17.83 3.77
CA VAL A 310 -1.71 18.80 4.69
C VAL A 310 -0.26 19.05 4.31
N LYS A 311 0.22 20.28 4.53
CA LYS A 311 1.65 20.60 4.44
C LYS A 311 2.37 19.98 5.62
N MET A 312 3.53 19.39 5.40
CA MET A 312 4.42 18.94 6.46
C MET A 312 4.74 20.12 7.38
N ALA A 313 4.48 19.92 8.67
CA ALA A 313 4.83 20.84 9.74
C ALA A 313 5.97 20.27 10.58
N ALA A 314 6.63 21.11 11.38
CA ALA A 314 7.57 20.63 12.38
C ALA A 314 6.86 19.71 13.39
N LYS A 315 7.60 18.81 14.03
CA LYS A 315 7.05 17.90 15.05
C LYS A 315 6.35 18.69 16.16
N GLY A 316 5.12 18.31 16.49
CA GLY A 316 4.30 19.01 17.49
C GLY A 316 3.54 20.22 16.95
N GLN A 317 3.69 20.59 15.67
CA GLN A 317 3.09 21.80 15.08
C GLN A 317 1.92 21.51 14.12
N PHE A 318 1.47 20.26 13.99
CA PHE A 318 0.23 19.98 13.24
C PHE A 318 -0.98 20.46 14.04
N THR A 319 -1.95 21.09 13.37
CA THR A 319 -3.14 21.67 14.01
C THR A 319 -4.45 21.13 13.41
N GLY A 320 -5.58 21.45 14.05
CA GLY A 320 -6.91 21.06 13.59
C GLY A 320 -7.06 19.55 13.44
N LYS A 321 -7.68 19.11 12.35
CA LYS A 321 -7.92 17.67 12.06
C LYS A 321 -6.65 16.84 11.82
N PHE A 322 -5.48 17.47 11.72
CA PHE A 322 -4.18 16.81 11.50
C PHE A 322 -3.31 16.74 12.76
N SER A 323 -3.80 17.26 13.90
CA SER A 323 -3.10 17.23 15.19
C SER A 323 -2.68 15.82 15.64
N PHE A 324 -3.39 14.77 15.21
CA PHE A 324 -3.01 13.38 15.46
C PHE A 324 -1.62 13.01 14.91
N LEU A 325 -1.13 13.72 13.89
CA LEU A 325 0.23 13.56 13.34
C LEU A 325 1.33 13.98 14.32
N ASN A 326 0.98 14.65 15.42
CA ASN A 326 1.92 14.95 16.50
C ASN A 326 2.13 13.76 17.45
N PHE A 327 1.33 12.69 17.35
CA PHE A 327 1.43 11.56 18.26
C PHE A 327 2.67 10.71 17.98
N LEU A 328 3.63 10.74 18.92
CA LEU A 328 4.90 9.99 18.80
C LEU A 328 4.86 8.59 19.45
N GLY A 329 3.71 8.21 20.01
CA GLY A 329 3.50 6.89 20.62
C GLY A 329 3.32 5.78 19.59
N ARG A 330 2.88 4.63 20.08
CA ARG A 330 2.63 3.41 19.32
C ARG A 330 1.14 3.33 18.98
N TRP A 331 0.84 3.20 17.69
CA TRP A 331 -0.51 3.01 17.19
C TRP A 331 -0.90 1.55 17.33
N GLY A 332 -1.23 1.10 18.55
CA GLY A 332 -1.63 -0.28 18.81
C GLY A 332 -1.14 -0.82 20.13
N ASN A 333 -1.42 -2.10 20.35
CA ASN A 333 -1.08 -2.84 21.56
C ASN A 333 0.44 -3.10 21.69
N ARG A 334 0.84 -3.47 22.91
CA ARG A 334 2.18 -3.99 23.20
C ARG A 334 2.37 -5.38 22.61
N GLU A 335 3.62 -5.71 22.32
CA GLU A 335 4.01 -7.02 21.84
C GLU A 335 3.72 -8.14 22.85
N ARG A 336 3.45 -9.35 22.33
CA ARG A 336 3.12 -10.55 23.11
C ARG A 336 3.56 -11.79 22.34
N ASN A 337 3.98 -12.83 23.08
CA ASN A 337 4.45 -14.12 22.56
C ASN A 337 5.63 -13.94 21.58
N CYS A 338 6.71 -13.35 22.07
CA CYS A 338 7.95 -13.17 21.34
C CYS A 338 8.81 -14.43 21.34
N VAL A 339 9.43 -14.73 20.20
CA VAL A 339 10.34 -15.86 20.01
C VAL A 339 11.74 -15.28 19.78
N PRO A 340 12.59 -15.22 20.81
CA PRO A 340 13.89 -14.54 20.74
C PRO A 340 14.80 -15.05 19.63
N LEU A 341 14.78 -16.36 19.36
CA LEU A 341 15.65 -17.00 18.37
C LEU A 341 15.50 -16.42 16.95
N ILE A 342 14.31 -15.96 16.60
CA ILE A 342 14.01 -15.41 15.28
C ILE A 342 13.75 -13.91 15.30
N ASP A 343 13.87 -13.27 16.47
CA ASP A 343 13.55 -11.85 16.72
C ASP A 343 12.19 -11.46 16.15
N GLN A 344 11.16 -12.25 16.46
CA GLN A 344 9.78 -12.01 16.01
C GLN A 344 8.80 -12.29 17.14
N CYS A 345 7.74 -11.48 17.20
CA CYS A 345 6.61 -11.71 18.08
C CYS A 345 5.38 -12.11 17.29
N VAL A 346 4.52 -12.94 17.89
CA VAL A 346 3.20 -13.22 17.31
C VAL A 346 2.44 -11.90 17.22
N LEU A 347 2.26 -11.20 18.34
CA LEU A 347 1.79 -9.82 18.36
C LEU A 347 3.02 -8.92 18.53
N SER A 348 3.29 -8.06 17.56
CA SER A 348 4.32 -7.02 17.62
C SER A 348 3.73 -5.73 18.18
N ASN A 349 4.62 -4.86 18.66
CA ASN A 349 4.25 -3.51 19.07
C ASN A 349 3.60 -2.77 17.91
N GLY A 350 2.53 -2.02 18.18
CA GLY A 350 1.93 -1.10 17.21
C GLY A 350 3.00 -0.20 16.56
N PRO A 351 2.87 0.16 15.27
CA PRO A 351 3.85 0.95 14.57
C PRO A 351 3.83 2.39 15.09
N ARG A 352 4.91 3.13 14.82
CA ARG A 352 4.87 4.59 14.94
C ARG A 352 4.17 5.17 13.73
N GLY A 353 3.34 6.17 13.98
CA GLY A 353 2.58 6.85 12.94
C GLY A 353 3.42 7.83 12.12
N PRO A 354 2.81 8.45 11.11
CA PRO A 354 3.41 9.54 10.36
C PRO A 354 3.47 10.85 11.16
N PRO A 355 4.38 11.78 10.80
CA PRO A 355 5.52 11.57 9.89
C PRO A 355 6.69 10.86 10.62
N LYS A 356 7.38 9.96 9.91
CA LYS A 356 8.54 9.22 10.46
C LYS A 356 9.83 10.03 10.35
#